data_AF-A0A536UR84-F1
#
_entry.id   AF-A0A536UR84-F1
#
_cell.length_a   1.000
_cell.length_b   1.000
_cell.length_c   1.000
_cell.angle_alpha   90.00
_cell.angle_beta   90.00
_cell.angle_gamma   90.00
#
_symmetry.space_group_name_H-M   'P 1'
#
loop_
_entity.id
_entity.type
_entity.pdbx_description
1 polymer ?
#
loop_
_entity_poly.entity_id
_entity_poly.type
_entity_poly.pdbx_seq_one_letter_code
_entity_poly.pdbx_strand_id
1 'polypeptide(L)'
;MQAPGTSYRVEVNPRLPHRLQRLEELAGNLWYSWDRPTRELFERLHPALWEAAGQNPKAFLRQVDEQRLREASDDPVFCANLNRALSAYDTYHAEQIGANGGHVLARDDLVAYFCAEFGFHESLPIYSGGLGILAGDHCKAASDVRVPLVGVGLLYRQGYFFQTIDGEGNQQATYADSDFEELPITLLA
;
A
#
# COMPACT_ATOMS: atom_id res chain seq x y z
N MET A 1 19.44 -21.71 -38.08
CA MET A 1 19.30 -20.76 -36.95
C MET A 1 17.80 -20.65 -36.67
N GLN A 2 17.28 -21.32 -35.63
CA GLN A 2 15.86 -21.18 -35.25
C GLN A 2 15.67 -19.77 -34.68
N ALA A 3 14.66 -19.05 -35.16
CA ALA A 3 14.28 -17.78 -34.57
C ALA A 3 13.90 -18.03 -33.09
N PRO A 4 14.41 -17.23 -32.13
CA PRO A 4 14.02 -17.39 -30.74
C PRO A 4 12.51 -17.22 -30.63
N GLY A 5 11.83 -18.21 -30.03
CA GLY A 5 10.38 -18.15 -29.82
C GLY A 5 10.00 -16.93 -29.00
N THR A 6 8.85 -16.33 -29.31
CA THR A 6 8.29 -15.24 -28.51
C THR A 6 7.85 -15.76 -27.15
N SER A 7 8.44 -15.24 -26.07
CA SER A 7 8.00 -15.53 -24.71
C SER A 7 6.75 -14.72 -24.39
N TYR A 8 5.72 -15.36 -23.83
CA TYR A 8 4.51 -14.73 -23.33
C TYR A 8 4.44 -14.90 -21.82
N ARG A 9 4.25 -13.80 -21.08
CA ARG A 9 3.95 -13.85 -19.64
C ARG A 9 2.43 -14.02 -19.49
N VAL A 10 2.01 -15.16 -18.93
CA VAL A 10 0.62 -15.41 -18.55
C VAL A 10 0.54 -15.27 -17.04
N GLU A 11 -0.38 -14.43 -16.57
CA GLU A 11 -0.63 -14.21 -15.16
C GLU A 11 -2.08 -14.52 -14.84
N VAL A 12 -2.30 -15.32 -13.81
CA VAL A 12 -3.63 -15.76 -13.38
C VAL A 12 -3.92 -15.11 -12.05
N ASN A 13 -4.74 -14.05 -12.08
CA ASN A 13 -5.17 -13.36 -10.87
C ASN A 13 -6.47 -13.96 -10.33
N PRO A 14 -6.62 -14.09 -9.00
CA PRO A 14 -7.86 -14.51 -8.36
C PRO A 14 -9.01 -13.56 -8.69
N ARG A 15 -10.23 -14.09 -8.80
CA ARG A 15 -11.43 -13.24 -8.96
C ARG A 15 -12.03 -12.91 -7.61
N LEU A 16 -12.08 -11.61 -7.30
CA LEU A 16 -12.75 -11.14 -6.09
C LEU A 16 -14.27 -11.31 -6.21
N PRO A 17 -14.92 -11.97 -5.23
CA PRO A 17 -16.38 -11.97 -5.12
C PRO A 17 -16.92 -10.54 -5.03
N HIS A 18 -18.13 -10.30 -5.56
CA HIS A 18 -18.74 -8.95 -5.59
C HIS A 18 -18.73 -8.25 -4.22
N ARG A 19 -18.99 -8.99 -3.13
CA ARG A 19 -18.96 -8.45 -1.76
C ARG A 19 -17.60 -7.94 -1.31
N LEU A 20 -16.52 -8.45 -1.90
CA LEU A 20 -15.14 -8.15 -1.54
C LEU A 20 -14.43 -7.25 -2.54
N GLN A 21 -15.11 -6.80 -3.61
CA GLN A 21 -14.49 -6.00 -4.68
C GLN A 21 -13.76 -4.75 -4.15
N ARG A 22 -14.32 -4.10 -3.12
CA ARG A 22 -13.72 -2.90 -2.52
C ARG A 22 -12.42 -3.16 -1.75
N LEU A 23 -11.99 -4.43 -1.60
CA LEU A 23 -10.62 -4.71 -1.15
C LEU A 23 -9.58 -4.16 -2.14
N GLU A 24 -9.90 -4.04 -3.43
CA GLU A 24 -9.00 -3.41 -4.42
C GLU A 24 -8.75 -1.93 -4.10
N GLU A 25 -9.79 -1.20 -3.67
CA GLU A 25 -9.65 0.21 -3.27
C GLU A 25 -8.72 0.35 -2.06
N LEU A 26 -8.92 -0.49 -1.04
CA LEU A 26 -8.08 -0.51 0.16
C LEU A 26 -6.64 -0.96 -0.16
N ALA A 27 -6.46 -1.86 -1.12
CA ALA A 27 -5.15 -2.34 -1.53
C ALA A 27 -4.37 -1.34 -2.39
N GLY A 28 -5.07 -0.49 -3.15
CA GLY A 28 -4.50 0.56 -3.99
C GLY A 28 -4.23 1.88 -3.28
N ASN A 29 -4.45 1.97 -1.96
CA ASN A 29 -4.34 3.19 -1.18
C ASN A 29 -3.51 2.96 0.09
N LEU A 30 -2.48 3.77 0.31
CA LEU A 30 -1.58 3.65 1.46
C LEU A 30 -2.24 3.84 2.84
N TRP A 31 -3.52 4.22 2.90
CA TRP A 31 -4.32 4.29 4.13
C TRP A 31 -4.11 3.12 5.08
N TYR A 32 -4.03 1.88 4.56
CA TYR A 32 -3.79 0.71 5.41
C TYR A 32 -2.50 0.83 6.23
N SER A 33 -1.49 1.57 5.78
CA SER A 33 -0.21 1.66 6.48
C SER A 33 -0.30 2.36 7.85
N TRP A 34 -1.35 3.15 8.10
CA TRP A 34 -1.65 3.71 9.43
C TRP A 34 -3.05 3.38 9.98
N ASP A 35 -3.91 2.73 9.21
CA ASP A 35 -5.19 2.19 9.69
C ASP A 35 -5.10 0.68 9.97
N ARG A 36 -5.03 0.32 11.27
CA ARG A 36 -4.90 -1.06 11.72
C ARG A 36 -6.07 -1.97 11.30
N PRO A 37 -7.35 -1.56 11.43
CA PRO A 37 -8.46 -2.39 10.99
C PRO A 37 -8.38 -2.81 9.52
N THR A 38 -7.92 -1.92 8.64
CA THR A 38 -7.70 -2.25 7.23
C THR A 38 -6.62 -3.30 7.05
N ARG A 39 -5.48 -3.22 7.75
CA ARG A 39 -4.41 -4.24 7.71
C ARG A 39 -4.89 -5.60 8.20
N GLU A 40 -5.63 -5.61 9.30
CA GLU A 40 -6.14 -6.84 9.93
C GLU A 40 -7.06 -7.64 8.99
N LEU A 41 -7.71 -7.00 8.00
CA LEU A 41 -8.49 -7.72 6.99
C LEU A 41 -7.62 -8.66 6.16
N PHE A 42 -6.50 -8.17 5.65
CA PHE A 42 -5.60 -8.95 4.80
C PHE A 42 -4.86 -10.02 5.61
N GLU A 43 -4.40 -9.66 6.81
CA GLU A 43 -3.77 -10.61 7.72
C GLU A 43 -4.73 -11.76 8.10
N ARG A 44 -5.98 -11.44 8.45
CA ARG A 44 -6.99 -12.45 8.82
C ARG A 44 -7.40 -13.34 7.65
N LEU A 45 -7.38 -12.83 6.41
CA LEU A 45 -7.66 -13.65 5.24
C LEU A 45 -6.66 -14.81 5.16
N HIS A 46 -5.36 -14.53 5.24
CA HIS A 46 -4.34 -15.57 5.20
C HIS A 46 -3.02 -15.10 5.84
N PRO A 47 -2.78 -15.36 7.14
CA PRO A 47 -1.64 -14.78 7.87
C PRO A 47 -0.28 -15.10 7.27
N ALA A 48 -0.04 -16.36 6.89
CA ALA A 48 1.25 -16.77 6.33
C ALA A 48 1.52 -16.15 4.94
N LEU A 49 0.48 -15.92 4.14
CA LEU A 49 0.60 -15.29 2.82
C LEU A 49 0.78 -13.78 2.97
N TRP A 50 0.12 -13.18 3.96
CA TRP A 50 0.28 -11.77 4.29
C TRP A 50 1.74 -11.43 4.61
N GLU A 51 2.39 -12.24 5.45
CA GLU A 51 3.82 -12.11 5.74
C GLU A 51 4.68 -12.39 4.50
N ALA A 52 4.39 -13.45 3.73
CA ALA A 52 5.13 -13.78 2.52
C ALA A 52 5.02 -12.70 1.42
N ALA A 53 3.90 -11.98 1.37
CA ALA A 53 3.66 -10.86 0.47
C ALA A 53 4.28 -9.54 0.97
N GLY A 54 5.09 -9.57 2.04
CA GLY A 54 5.71 -8.37 2.61
C GLY A 54 4.70 -7.36 3.16
N GLN A 55 3.58 -7.86 3.67
CA GLN A 55 2.47 -7.04 4.17
C GLN A 55 1.97 -6.03 3.12
N ASN A 56 1.99 -6.41 1.85
CA ASN A 56 1.50 -5.63 0.71
C ASN A 56 0.12 -6.15 0.28
N PRO A 57 -0.97 -5.38 0.46
CA PRO A 57 -2.31 -5.76 0.04
C PRO A 57 -2.45 -6.12 -1.44
N LYS A 58 -1.77 -5.39 -2.32
CA LYS A 58 -1.90 -5.59 -3.76
C LYS A 58 -1.16 -6.85 -4.22
N ALA A 59 0.04 -7.08 -3.71
CA ALA A 59 0.75 -8.34 -3.92
C ALA A 59 -0.03 -9.53 -3.32
N PHE A 60 -0.62 -9.36 -2.14
CA PHE A 60 -1.45 -10.36 -1.48
C PHE A 60 -2.66 -10.77 -2.33
N LEU A 61 -3.43 -9.79 -2.84
CA LEU A 61 -4.64 -10.07 -3.64
C LEU A 61 -4.35 -10.78 -4.96
N ARG A 62 -3.12 -10.67 -5.48
CA ARG A 62 -2.67 -11.39 -6.69
C ARG A 62 -2.33 -12.86 -6.41
N GLN A 63 -2.04 -13.20 -5.15
CA GLN A 63 -1.54 -14.53 -4.76
C GLN A 63 -2.56 -15.33 -3.93
N VAL A 64 -3.54 -14.67 -3.31
CA VAL A 64 -4.51 -15.33 -2.43
C VAL A 64 -5.40 -16.30 -3.20
N ASP A 65 -5.65 -17.46 -2.62
CA ASP A 65 -6.50 -18.46 -3.26
C ASP A 65 -7.96 -17.96 -3.42
N GLU A 66 -8.57 -18.23 -4.58
CA GLU A 66 -9.93 -17.76 -4.87
C GLU A 66 -10.98 -18.44 -3.96
N GLN A 67 -10.78 -19.69 -3.57
CA GLN A 67 -11.67 -20.37 -2.63
C GLN A 67 -11.63 -19.67 -1.27
N ARG A 68 -10.46 -19.20 -0.83
CA ARG A 68 -10.33 -18.45 0.41
C ARG A 68 -11.10 -17.14 0.39
N LEU A 69 -11.08 -16.43 -0.75
CA LEU A 69 -11.89 -15.22 -0.94
C LEU A 69 -13.40 -15.52 -0.91
N ARG A 70 -13.82 -16.63 -1.52
CA ARG A 70 -15.22 -17.08 -1.49
C ARG A 70 -15.68 -17.39 -0.06
N GLU A 71 -14.90 -18.16 0.70
CA GLU A 71 -15.17 -18.43 2.11
C GLU A 71 -15.30 -17.14 2.93
N ALA A 72 -14.39 -16.19 2.73
CA ALA A 72 -14.42 -14.90 3.42
C ALA A 72 -15.65 -14.06 3.04
N SER A 73 -16.13 -14.17 1.79
CA SER A 73 -17.34 -13.48 1.33
C SER A 73 -18.64 -14.05 1.92
N ASP A 74 -18.58 -15.28 2.42
CA ASP A 74 -19.67 -15.96 3.12
C ASP A 74 -19.55 -15.87 4.66
N ASP A 75 -18.39 -15.51 5.21
CA ASP A 75 -18.18 -15.25 6.65
C ASP A 75 -18.82 -13.90 7.05
N PRO A 76 -19.90 -13.90 7.87
CA PRO A 76 -20.55 -12.67 8.31
C PRO A 76 -19.65 -11.78 9.16
N VAL A 77 -18.71 -12.37 9.92
CA VAL A 77 -17.78 -11.62 10.78
C VAL A 77 -16.76 -10.90 9.92
N PHE A 78 -16.20 -11.57 8.90
CA PHE A 78 -15.29 -10.93 7.95
C PHE A 78 -15.99 -9.79 7.22
N CYS A 79 -17.20 -10.02 6.70
CA CYS A 79 -17.98 -9.00 6.01
C CYS A 79 -18.30 -7.79 6.92
N ALA A 80 -18.62 -8.02 8.19
CA ALA A 80 -18.85 -6.93 9.15
C ALA A 80 -17.59 -6.09 9.41
N ASN A 81 -16.42 -6.74 9.51
CA ASN A 81 -15.15 -6.05 9.65
C ASN A 81 -14.77 -5.24 8.40
N LEU A 82 -14.97 -5.82 7.21
CA LEU A 82 -14.77 -5.12 5.94
C LEU A 82 -15.65 -3.88 5.86
N ASN A 83 -16.95 -4.02 6.15
CA ASN A 83 -17.88 -2.88 6.13
C ASN A 83 -17.48 -1.79 7.15
N ARG A 84 -16.94 -2.17 8.31
CA ARG A 84 -16.43 -1.19 9.28
C ARG A 84 -15.22 -0.43 8.74
N ALA A 85 -14.24 -1.14 8.16
CA ALA A 85 -13.07 -0.52 7.57
C ALA A 85 -13.45 0.41 6.40
N LEU A 86 -14.35 -0.04 5.52
CA LEU A 86 -14.87 0.77 4.42
C LEU A 86 -15.64 2.00 4.93
N SER A 87 -16.45 1.86 5.98
CA SER A 87 -17.14 3.02 6.57
C SER A 87 -16.16 4.05 7.13
N ALA A 88 -15.07 3.61 7.76
CA ALA A 88 -14.02 4.51 8.25
C ALA A 88 -13.28 5.17 7.07
N TYR A 89 -12.92 4.39 6.05
CA TYR A 89 -12.29 4.86 4.82
C TYR A 89 -13.14 5.90 4.09
N ASP A 90 -14.42 5.62 3.88
CA ASP A 90 -15.36 6.49 3.18
C ASP A 90 -15.59 7.78 3.98
N THR A 91 -15.74 7.68 5.30
CA THR A 91 -15.83 8.87 6.19
C THR A 91 -14.56 9.71 6.07
N TYR A 92 -13.40 9.06 6.11
CA TYR A 92 -12.12 9.74 5.98
C TYR A 92 -11.97 10.43 4.61
N HIS A 93 -12.46 9.87 3.51
CA HIS A 93 -12.32 10.50 2.20
C HIS A 93 -13.40 11.54 1.91
N ALA A 94 -14.55 11.49 2.59
CA ALA A 94 -15.65 12.44 2.43
C ALA A 94 -15.45 13.77 3.18
N GLU A 95 -14.57 13.79 4.19
CA GLU A 95 -14.28 15.01 4.96
C GLU A 95 -13.61 16.08 4.10
N GLN A 96 -14.11 17.32 4.19
CA GLN A 96 -13.58 18.43 3.41
C GLN A 96 -12.24 18.95 3.94
N ILE A 97 -11.40 19.43 3.02
CA ILE A 97 -10.18 20.16 3.32
C ILE A 97 -10.49 21.32 4.28
N GLY A 98 -9.72 21.43 5.37
CA GLY A 98 -9.89 22.48 6.37
C GLY A 98 -11.00 22.24 7.42
N ALA A 99 -11.72 21.11 7.40
CA ALA A 99 -12.77 20.81 8.39
C ALA A 99 -12.27 20.76 9.86
N ASN A 100 -10.98 20.47 10.07
CA ASN A 100 -10.37 20.27 11.39
C ASN A 100 -9.63 21.51 11.96
N GLY A 101 -9.99 22.72 11.52
CA GLY A 101 -9.72 23.95 12.28
C GLY A 101 -8.38 24.66 12.03
N GLY A 102 -7.62 24.28 11.00
CA GLY A 102 -6.41 24.98 10.58
C GLY A 102 -6.68 26.17 9.65
N HIS A 103 -7.19 27.29 10.17
CA HIS A 103 -7.38 28.55 9.43
C HIS A 103 -6.05 29.26 9.03
N VAL A 104 -5.00 28.52 8.68
CA VAL A 104 -3.71 29.09 8.25
C VAL A 104 -3.59 29.19 6.73
N LEU A 105 -4.24 28.28 5.99
CA LEU A 105 -4.22 28.23 4.54
C LEU A 105 -5.56 28.68 3.97
N ALA A 106 -5.52 29.42 2.87
CA ALA A 106 -6.73 29.77 2.11
C ALA A 106 -7.32 28.51 1.45
N ARG A 107 -8.60 28.59 1.06
CA ARG A 107 -9.34 27.45 0.49
C ARG A 107 -8.68 26.87 -0.77
N ASP A 108 -7.99 27.69 -1.54
CA ASP A 108 -7.35 27.33 -2.81
C ASP A 108 -5.83 27.17 -2.69
N ASP A 109 -5.27 27.27 -1.48
CA ASP A 109 -3.84 27.05 -1.26
C ASP A 109 -3.50 25.56 -1.38
N LEU A 110 -2.33 25.28 -1.96
CA LEU A 110 -1.78 23.93 -2.10
C LEU A 110 -0.31 23.93 -1.67
N VAL A 111 0.05 23.03 -0.76
CA VAL A 111 1.43 22.86 -0.29
C VAL A 111 2.11 21.77 -1.12
N ALA A 112 3.18 22.12 -1.82
CA ALA A 112 4.05 21.13 -2.46
C ALA A 112 5.20 20.77 -1.51
N TYR A 113 5.25 19.51 -1.06
CA TYR A 113 6.28 19.00 -0.16
C TYR A 113 7.29 18.14 -0.92
N PHE A 114 8.46 18.71 -1.19
CA PHE A 114 9.52 18.02 -1.90
C PHE A 114 10.38 17.21 -0.93
N CYS A 115 10.53 15.92 -1.21
CA CYS A 115 11.48 15.07 -0.51
C CYS A 115 12.03 14.00 -1.46
N ALA A 116 13.29 13.63 -1.25
CA ALA A 116 13.86 12.48 -1.96
C ALA A 116 13.20 11.17 -1.49
N GLU A 117 12.74 11.10 -0.24
CA GLU A 117 12.27 9.87 0.39
C GLU A 117 10.93 10.05 1.08
N PHE A 118 10.10 9.00 1.08
CA PHE A 118 8.87 8.94 1.87
C PHE A 118 8.65 7.55 2.48
N GLY A 119 8.72 7.46 3.79
CA GLY A 119 8.57 6.22 4.56
C GLY A 119 7.13 6.00 4.99
N PHE A 120 6.29 5.51 4.08
CA PHE A 120 4.90 5.17 4.41
C PHE A 120 4.78 3.76 4.99
N HIS A 121 5.30 2.79 4.24
CA HIS A 121 5.24 1.36 4.53
C HIS A 121 6.31 0.63 3.70
N GLU A 122 6.79 -0.52 4.18
CA GLU A 122 7.86 -1.30 3.53
C GLU A 122 7.45 -1.82 2.12
N SER A 123 6.16 -2.01 1.89
CA SER A 123 5.59 -2.38 0.59
C SER A 123 5.69 -1.29 -0.48
N LEU A 124 6.09 -0.07 -0.11
CA LEU A 124 6.45 1.00 -1.04
C LEU A 124 7.86 1.50 -0.70
N PRO A 125 8.91 0.84 -1.22
CA PRO A 125 10.28 1.02 -0.77
C PRO A 125 10.94 2.28 -1.38
N ILE A 126 10.41 3.46 -1.05
CA ILE A 126 10.90 4.77 -1.51
C ILE A 126 11.57 5.58 -0.39
N TYR A 127 12.16 4.90 0.60
CA TYR A 127 12.93 5.51 1.68
C TYR A 127 14.09 4.64 2.12
N SER A 128 15.08 5.24 2.80
CA SER A 128 16.28 4.55 3.31
C SER A 128 16.51 4.76 4.81
N GLY A 129 15.95 5.83 5.40
CA GLY A 129 16.19 6.13 6.81
C GLY A 129 15.28 7.20 7.40
N GLY A 130 15.80 7.90 8.42
CA GLY A 130 15.01 8.82 9.25
C GLY A 130 14.39 10.00 8.50
N LEU A 131 15.02 10.48 7.42
CA LEU A 131 14.46 11.52 6.57
C LEU A 131 13.13 11.07 5.95
N GLY A 132 13.14 9.89 5.31
CA GLY A 132 11.95 9.34 4.70
C GLY A 132 10.86 9.03 5.72
N ILE A 133 11.20 8.43 6.86
CA ILE A 133 10.22 8.17 7.94
C ILE A 133 9.55 9.47 8.38
N LEU A 134 10.33 10.54 8.64
CA LEU A 134 9.77 11.84 9.01
C LEU A 134 8.87 12.41 7.92
N ALA A 135 9.30 12.35 6.65
CA ALA A 135 8.50 12.85 5.54
C ALA A 135 7.19 12.07 5.37
N GLY A 136 7.22 10.75 5.53
CA GLY A 136 6.05 9.87 5.48
C GLY A 136 5.07 10.17 6.62
N ASP A 137 5.55 10.26 7.85
CA ASP A 137 4.71 10.58 9.01
C ASP A 137 4.15 12.01 8.95
N HIS A 138 4.90 12.96 8.38
CA HIS A 138 4.40 14.30 8.13
C HIS A 138 3.24 14.29 7.12
N CYS A 139 3.34 13.51 6.05
CA CYS A 139 2.25 13.32 5.09
C CYS A 139 1.02 12.66 5.74
N LYS A 140 1.20 11.64 6.59
CA LYS A 140 0.10 11.00 7.33
C LYS A 140 -0.60 12.01 8.26
N ALA A 141 0.16 12.77 9.04
CA ALA A 141 -0.38 13.81 9.91
C ALA A 141 -1.09 14.91 9.12
N ALA A 142 -0.51 15.36 7.99
CA ALA A 142 -1.13 16.33 7.10
C ALA A 142 -2.46 15.83 6.53
N SER A 143 -2.54 14.54 6.20
CA SER A 143 -3.78 13.89 5.76
C SER A 143 -4.83 13.88 6.88
N ASP A 144 -4.47 13.52 8.11
CA ASP A 144 -5.39 13.46 9.26
C ASP A 144 -5.96 14.85 9.63
N VAL A 145 -5.16 15.90 9.50
CA VAL A 145 -5.61 17.28 9.75
C VAL A 145 -6.12 18.01 8.50
N ARG A 146 -6.26 17.30 7.37
CA ARG A 146 -6.85 17.80 6.13
C ARG A 146 -6.12 19.00 5.51
N VAL A 147 -4.79 18.97 5.56
CA VAL A 147 -3.95 19.97 4.87
C VAL A 147 -3.93 19.64 3.37
N PRO A 148 -4.19 20.61 2.48
CA PRO A 148 -4.05 20.41 1.04
C PRO A 148 -2.55 20.32 0.68
N LEU A 149 -1.99 19.11 0.76
CA LEU A 149 -0.57 18.83 0.57
C LEU A 149 -0.36 17.78 -0.52
N VAL A 150 0.59 18.05 -1.41
CA VAL A 150 1.08 17.12 -2.43
C VAL A 150 2.55 16.82 -2.18
N GLY A 151 2.86 15.55 -1.90
CA GLY A 151 4.24 15.07 -1.83
C GLY A 151 4.83 14.92 -3.23
N VAL A 152 6.04 15.45 -3.44
CA VAL A 152 6.79 15.34 -4.69
C VAL A 152 8.12 14.67 -4.41
N GLY A 153 8.37 13.54 -5.09
CA GLY A 153 9.58 12.75 -4.91
C GLY A 153 9.87 11.87 -6.11
N LEU A 154 10.64 10.81 -5.89
CA LEU A 154 11.05 9.87 -6.92
C LEU A 154 10.43 8.49 -6.68
N LEU A 155 9.99 7.87 -7.76
CA LEU A 155 9.58 6.47 -7.77
C LEU A 155 10.79 5.62 -8.15
N TYR A 156 11.48 5.10 -7.14
CA TYR A 156 12.71 4.32 -7.32
C TYR A 156 12.42 2.93 -7.86
N ARG A 157 13.17 2.49 -8.89
CA ARG A 157 13.11 1.12 -9.40
C ARG A 157 13.66 0.10 -8.39
N GLN A 158 14.73 0.49 -7.71
CA GLN A 158 15.33 -0.28 -6.61
C GLN A 158 15.33 0.63 -5.39
N GLY A 159 14.59 0.23 -4.36
CA GLY A 159 14.56 0.92 -3.08
C GLY A 159 15.80 0.65 -2.24
N TYR A 160 15.65 0.78 -0.92
CA TYR A 160 16.69 0.35 0.01
C TYR A 160 16.91 -1.17 -0.07
N PHE A 161 18.15 -1.60 0.16
CA PHE A 161 18.51 -3.02 0.06
C PHE A 161 17.98 -3.83 1.25
N PHE A 162 17.75 -5.12 1.01
CA PHE A 162 17.54 -6.09 2.08
C PHE A 162 18.88 -6.49 2.65
N GLN A 163 19.02 -6.31 3.97
CA GLN A 163 20.22 -6.67 4.70
C GLN A 163 20.12 -8.10 5.24
N THR A 164 21.11 -8.93 4.94
CA THR A 164 21.32 -10.21 5.63
C THR A 164 22.72 -10.23 6.25
N ILE A 165 22.87 -11.00 7.32
CA ILE A 165 24.17 -11.28 7.95
C ILE A 165 24.50 -12.74 7.68
N ASP A 166 25.65 -13.01 7.07
CA ASP A 166 26.07 -14.38 6.78
C ASP A 166 26.69 -15.07 8.01
N GLY A 167 27.04 -16.35 7.85
CA GLY A 167 27.63 -17.16 8.92
C GLY A 167 28.98 -16.66 9.43
N GLU A 168 29.64 -15.74 8.70
CA GLU A 168 30.90 -15.10 9.08
C GLU A 168 30.69 -13.73 9.73
N GLY A 169 29.44 -13.26 9.83
CA GLY A 169 29.10 -11.96 10.39
C GLY A 169 29.23 -10.81 9.40
N ASN A 170 29.44 -11.08 8.11
CA ASN A 170 29.51 -10.04 7.09
C ASN A 170 28.10 -9.61 6.66
N GLN A 171 27.96 -8.31 6.40
CA GLN A 171 26.74 -7.76 5.85
C GLN A 171 26.66 -8.03 4.35
N GLN A 172 25.54 -8.60 3.91
CA GLN A 172 25.21 -8.76 2.49
C GLN A 172 24.01 -7.88 2.14
N ALA A 173 24.13 -7.13 1.04
CA ALA A 173 23.10 -6.24 0.54
C ALA A 173 22.47 -6.84 -0.72
N THR A 174 21.17 -7.13 -0.66
CA THR A 174 20.40 -7.62 -1.81
C THR A 174 19.48 -6.51 -2.31
N TYR A 175 19.62 -6.16 -3.59
CA TYR A 175 18.73 -5.21 -4.27
C TYR A 175 17.74 -5.99 -5.14
N ALA A 176 16.47 -5.62 -5.06
CA ALA A 176 15.41 -6.15 -5.90
C ALA A 176 14.74 -5.02 -6.66
N ASP A 177 14.42 -5.27 -7.94
CA ASP A 177 13.57 -4.38 -8.71
C ASP A 177 12.15 -4.44 -8.15
N SER A 178 11.51 -3.28 -7.97
CA SER A 178 10.08 -3.21 -7.65
C SER A 178 9.25 -3.62 -8.87
N ASP A 179 8.30 -4.53 -8.66
CA ASP A 179 7.22 -4.75 -9.62
C ASP A 179 6.14 -3.66 -9.42
N PHE A 180 6.08 -2.70 -10.34
CA PHE A 180 5.17 -1.55 -10.26
C PHE A 180 3.69 -1.97 -10.24
N GLU A 181 3.36 -3.14 -10.78
CA GLU A 181 2.00 -3.68 -10.73
C GLU A 181 1.62 -4.13 -9.32
N GLU A 182 2.59 -4.45 -8.47
CA GLU A 182 2.37 -4.87 -7.09
C GLU A 182 2.46 -3.73 -6.09
N LEU A 183 2.94 -2.55 -6.48
CA LEU A 183 3.00 -1.40 -5.58
C LEU A 183 1.59 -0.88 -5.23
N PRO A 184 1.33 -0.49 -3.97
CA PRO A 184 0.04 0.03 -3.48
C PRO A 184 -0.21 1.48 -3.93
N ILE A 185 -0.02 1.73 -5.22
CA ILE A 185 -0.17 3.02 -5.89
C ILE A 185 -0.90 2.84 -7.22
N THR A 186 -1.49 3.93 -7.70
CA THR A 186 -2.17 3.98 -9.00
C THR A 186 -1.63 5.15 -9.80
N LEU A 187 -1.45 4.96 -11.11
CA LEU A 187 -1.08 6.03 -12.03
C LEU A 187 -2.28 6.97 -12.22
N LEU A 188 -2.06 8.27 -12.02
CA LEU A 188 -3.04 9.29 -12.38
C LEU A 188 -2.86 9.63 -13.87
N ALA A 189 -3.94 9.51 -14.65
CA ALA A 189 -3.98 9.78 -16.08
C ALA A 189 -4.47 11.21 -16.38
#